data_AF-A0A7S1H7F3-F1
#
_entry.id   AF-A0A7S1H7F3-F1
#
_cell.length_a   1.000
_cell.length_b   1.000
_cell.length_c   1.000
_cell.angle_alpha   90.00
_cell.angle_beta   90.00
_cell.angle_gamma   90.00
#
_symmetry.space_group_name_H-M   'P 1'
#
loop_
_entity.id
_entity.type
_entity.pdbx_description
1 polymer ?
#
loop_
_entity_poly.entity_id
_entity_poly.type
_entity_poly.pdbx_seq_one_letter_code
_entity_poly.pdbx_strand_id
1 'polypeptide(L)'
;PTKFPAGMFHICSGSYDIAAAFCSVKGVYTNKAPGGVSYRCSFRVTEAVYLIERMVDVLAQKLGMDKAEIRAKNFIRKEQFPYTSAFGFEYDSGDYHTALKKVLDAVDYKGLRAEQAAKRADPKSPTLMGIGLVTFTEVVGAGPSKMCDILGVGMFDSCEIRIHPTGSAIARMGTITQGQGHQTTYAQIIATELGIPSEVIQVEEGDTSTAPYGLGTYGSRSTPVAGAAIALAARKIHAKARKIAAHL
;
A
#
# COMPACT_ATOMS: atom_id res chain seq x y z
N PRO A 1 -4.30 10.48 11.06
CA PRO A 1 -4.38 9.99 12.45
C PRO A 1 -3.94 11.05 13.46
N THR A 2 -4.77 11.38 14.46
CA THR A 2 -4.39 12.39 15.47
C THR A 2 -3.19 11.94 16.31
N LYS A 3 -3.04 10.63 16.50
CA LYS A 3 -1.92 10.03 17.24
C LYS A 3 -0.60 9.97 16.47
N PHE A 4 -0.61 10.27 15.16
CA PHE A 4 0.58 10.29 14.31
C PHE A 4 0.76 11.68 13.67
N PRO A 5 1.25 12.68 14.43
CA PRO A 5 1.39 14.06 13.92
C PRO A 5 2.38 14.18 12.76
N ALA A 6 3.33 13.25 12.64
CA ALA A 6 4.25 13.13 11.51
C ALA A 6 3.81 12.09 10.45
N GLY A 7 2.54 11.65 10.49
CA GLY A 7 2.06 10.54 9.67
C GLY A 7 2.79 9.22 9.95
N MET A 8 2.91 8.38 8.94
CA MET A 8 3.55 7.08 8.96
C MET A 8 5.04 7.13 8.60
N PHE A 9 5.71 8.27 8.78
CA PHE A 9 7.15 8.41 8.46
C PHE A 9 8.03 7.37 9.16
N HIS A 10 7.63 6.90 10.34
CA HIS A 10 8.30 5.87 11.13
C HIS A 10 8.26 4.46 10.51
N ILE A 11 7.77 4.30 9.27
CA ILE A 11 8.03 3.12 8.42
C ILE A 11 9.43 3.17 7.75
N CYS A 12 10.23 4.21 8.03
CA CYS A 12 11.54 4.44 7.40
C CYS A 12 12.61 3.40 7.73
N SER A 13 12.31 2.34 8.49
CA SER A 13 13.10 1.11 8.49
C SER A 13 13.07 0.37 7.14
N GLY A 14 12.06 0.63 6.32
CA GLY A 14 11.94 0.06 4.97
C GLY A 14 11.78 -1.45 5.00
N SER A 15 12.39 -2.11 4.02
CA SER A 15 12.30 -3.56 3.79
C SER A 15 13.39 -4.36 4.55
N TYR A 16 14.07 -3.72 5.50
CA TYR A 16 15.32 -4.20 6.09
C TYR A 16 15.17 -4.59 7.55
N ASP A 17 15.85 -5.66 7.94
CA ASP A 17 15.92 -6.15 9.33
C ASP A 17 16.91 -5.29 10.13
N ILE A 18 16.45 -4.08 10.50
CA ILE A 18 17.22 -3.11 11.28
C ILE A 18 16.84 -3.27 12.75
N ALA A 19 17.79 -3.73 13.57
CA ALA A 19 17.56 -4.05 14.98
C ALA A 19 17.20 -2.83 15.87
N ALA A 20 17.72 -1.65 15.54
CA ALA A 20 17.49 -0.43 16.31
C ALA A 20 17.40 0.78 15.39
N ALA A 21 16.36 1.60 15.59
CA ALA A 21 16.14 2.81 14.80
C ALA A 21 15.47 3.89 15.65
N PHE A 22 15.71 5.16 15.29
CA PHE A 22 15.07 6.32 15.89
C PHE A 22 14.82 7.37 14.82
N CYS A 23 13.67 8.05 14.89
CA CYS A 23 13.36 9.18 14.04
C CYS A 23 12.72 10.31 14.86
N SER A 24 13.06 11.55 14.52
CA SER A 24 12.45 12.74 15.11
C SER A 24 12.04 13.70 13.99
N VAL A 25 10.82 14.20 14.04
CA VAL A 25 10.25 15.11 13.04
C VAL A 25 9.84 16.41 13.73
N LYS A 26 10.30 17.55 13.19
CA LYS A 26 9.98 18.89 13.70
C LYS A 26 9.21 19.66 12.63
N GLY A 27 7.92 19.92 12.88
CA GLY A 27 7.13 20.83 12.06
C GLY A 27 7.49 22.29 12.36
N VAL A 28 7.56 23.13 11.32
CA VAL A 28 7.92 24.56 11.43
C VAL A 28 6.95 25.39 10.59
N TYR A 29 6.50 26.52 11.11
CA TYR A 29 5.68 27.49 10.38
C TYR A 29 6.54 28.36 9.47
N THR A 30 6.02 28.66 8.28
CA THR A 30 6.64 29.58 7.31
C THR A 30 5.53 30.32 6.56
N ASN A 31 5.84 31.45 5.91
CA ASN A 31 4.89 32.19 5.08
C ASN A 31 4.66 31.50 3.72
N LYS A 32 4.09 30.30 3.75
CA LYS A 32 3.75 29.47 2.58
C LYS A 32 2.34 28.90 2.74
N ALA A 33 1.74 28.46 1.63
CA ALA A 33 0.45 27.76 1.67
C ALA A 33 0.51 26.48 2.55
N PRO A 34 -0.59 26.10 3.23
CA PRO A 34 -0.62 24.91 4.08
C PRO A 34 -0.61 23.62 3.25
N GLY A 35 -0.35 22.49 3.90
CA GLY A 35 -0.49 21.15 3.31
C GLY A 35 0.63 20.20 3.73
N GLY A 36 1.06 19.39 2.76
CA GLY A 36 2.21 18.49 2.88
C GLY A 36 1.85 17.02 2.74
N VAL A 37 0.77 16.54 3.33
CA VAL A 37 0.24 15.19 3.06
C VAL A 37 -0.71 15.26 1.87
N SER A 38 -0.18 14.98 0.68
CA SER A 38 -0.94 14.91 -0.58
C SER A 38 -0.17 14.06 -1.61
N TYR A 39 -0.61 14.04 -2.87
CA TYR A 39 0.17 13.52 -4.00
C TYR A 39 0.73 12.10 -3.82
N ARG A 40 -0.15 11.16 -3.45
CA ARG A 40 0.16 9.71 -3.28
C ARG A 40 1.19 9.40 -2.17
N CYS A 41 1.29 10.24 -1.14
CA CYS A 41 2.29 10.08 -0.08
C CYS A 41 2.01 9.03 1.00
N SER A 42 0.82 8.43 1.03
CA SER A 42 0.37 7.48 2.06
C SER A 42 0.68 7.91 3.50
N PHE A 43 0.50 9.20 3.81
CA PHE A 43 0.89 9.79 5.09
C PHE A 43 2.41 9.76 5.35
N ARG A 44 3.19 10.44 4.52
CA ARG A 44 4.67 10.60 4.67
C ARG A 44 5.51 9.35 4.40
N VAL A 45 4.93 8.31 3.82
CA VAL A 45 5.67 7.09 3.40
C VAL A 45 6.61 7.41 2.23
N THR A 46 6.23 8.36 1.35
CA THR A 46 7.11 8.84 0.28
C THR A 46 8.45 9.33 0.80
N GLU A 47 8.45 10.15 1.85
CA GLU A 47 9.65 10.67 2.48
C GLU A 47 10.42 9.57 3.23
N ALA A 48 9.71 8.63 3.87
CA ALA A 48 10.30 7.50 4.58
C ALA A 48 11.07 6.56 3.65
N VAL A 49 10.44 6.13 2.55
CA VAL A 49 11.04 5.27 1.53
C VAL A 49 12.20 6.00 0.84
N TYR A 50 12.01 7.28 0.50
CA TYR A 50 13.08 8.06 -0.09
C TYR A 50 14.30 8.14 0.83
N LEU A 51 14.11 8.39 2.12
CA LEU A 51 15.20 8.42 3.11
C LEU A 51 15.98 7.11 3.12
N ILE A 52 15.30 5.98 3.38
CA ILE A 52 15.99 4.72 3.61
C ILE A 52 16.71 4.22 2.35
N GLU A 53 16.09 4.32 1.18
CA GLU A 53 16.71 3.86 -0.06
C GLU A 53 17.92 4.71 -0.47
N ARG A 54 17.87 6.02 -0.18
CA ARG A 54 19.03 6.90 -0.38
C ARG A 54 20.16 6.56 0.58
N MET A 55 19.85 6.27 1.85
CA MET A 55 20.86 5.90 2.84
C MET A 55 21.51 4.55 2.53
N VAL A 56 20.74 3.56 2.07
CA VAL A 56 21.26 2.27 1.61
C VAL A 56 22.22 2.45 0.42
N ASP A 57 21.87 3.30 -0.53
CA ASP A 57 22.73 3.62 -1.67
C ASP A 57 24.05 4.29 -1.26
N VAL A 58 24.01 5.25 -0.33
CA VAL A 58 25.20 5.92 0.21
C VAL A 58 26.08 4.91 0.95
N LEU A 59 25.49 4.02 1.74
CA LEU A 59 26.22 2.96 2.45
C LEU A 59 26.88 1.99 1.47
N ALA A 60 26.16 1.55 0.44
CA ALA A 60 26.70 0.68 -0.61
C ALA A 60 27.94 1.29 -1.27
N GLN A 61 27.85 2.57 -1.64
CA GLN A 61 28.96 3.32 -2.24
C GLN A 61 30.15 3.43 -1.30
N LYS A 62 29.92 3.74 -0.02
CA LYS A 62 30.97 3.85 1.00
C LYS A 62 31.69 2.51 1.22
N LEU A 63 30.97 1.40 1.13
CA LEU A 63 31.52 0.06 1.33
C LEU A 63 32.10 -0.56 0.06
N GLY A 64 31.93 0.07 -1.11
CA GLY A 64 32.27 -0.54 -2.40
C GLY A 64 31.45 -1.80 -2.72
N MET A 65 30.25 -1.92 -2.14
CA MET A 65 29.35 -3.06 -2.31
C MET A 65 28.33 -2.78 -3.41
N ASP A 66 27.88 -3.82 -4.13
CA ASP A 66 26.79 -3.65 -5.08
C ASP A 66 25.47 -3.27 -4.37
N LYS A 67 24.70 -2.39 -5.01
CA LYS A 67 23.46 -1.84 -4.46
C LYS A 67 22.33 -2.86 -4.35
N ALA A 68 22.31 -3.90 -5.18
CA ALA A 68 21.34 -4.99 -5.06
C ALA A 68 21.79 -5.99 -3.99
N GLU A 69 23.10 -6.27 -3.92
CA GLU A 69 23.68 -7.17 -2.92
C GLU A 69 23.43 -6.68 -1.49
N ILE A 70 23.72 -5.41 -1.19
CA ILE A 70 23.50 -4.86 0.16
C ILE A 70 22.03 -4.96 0.58
N ARG A 71 21.09 -4.80 -0.37
CA ARG A 71 19.65 -4.91 -0.11
C ARG A 71 19.29 -6.34 0.24
N ALA A 72 19.67 -7.29 -0.62
CA ALA A 72 19.43 -8.72 -0.40
C ALA A 72 20.01 -9.22 0.92
N LYS A 73 21.20 -8.72 1.32
CA LYS A 73 21.85 -9.09 2.59
C LYS A 73 21.08 -8.62 3.83
N ASN A 74 20.33 -7.53 3.72
CA ASN A 74 19.66 -6.89 4.86
C ASN A 74 18.14 -7.02 4.85
N PHE A 75 17.54 -7.67 3.86
CA PHE A 75 16.09 -7.86 3.82
C PHE A 75 15.57 -8.63 5.03
N ILE A 76 14.36 -8.25 5.44
CA ILE A 76 13.50 -9.11 6.24
C ILE A 76 13.19 -10.36 5.39
N ARG A 77 13.44 -11.54 5.94
CA ARG A 77 13.21 -12.81 5.26
C ARG A 77 11.74 -13.20 5.32
N LYS A 78 11.29 -13.99 4.35
CA LYS A 78 9.89 -14.41 4.20
C LYS A 78 9.31 -15.07 5.46
N GLU A 79 10.12 -15.88 6.12
CA GLU A 79 9.81 -16.62 7.34
C GLU A 79 9.78 -15.76 8.60
N GLN A 80 10.20 -14.48 8.52
CA GLN A 80 10.12 -13.53 9.63
C GLN A 80 8.76 -12.83 9.69
N PHE A 81 7.89 -12.98 8.68
CA PHE A 81 6.56 -12.38 8.70
C PHE A 81 5.57 -13.24 9.51
N PRO A 82 4.67 -12.63 10.33
CA PRO A 82 4.54 -11.19 10.55
C PRO A 82 5.74 -10.61 11.33
N TYR A 83 6.31 -9.52 10.81
CA TYR A 83 7.58 -8.95 11.29
C TYR A 83 7.35 -7.64 12.03
N THR A 84 7.76 -7.56 13.29
CA THR A 84 7.73 -6.30 14.04
C THR A 84 9.00 -5.50 13.80
N SER A 85 8.89 -4.34 13.14
CA SER A 85 10.01 -3.44 12.91
C SER A 85 10.48 -2.74 14.19
N ALA A 86 11.69 -2.17 14.17
CA ALA A 86 12.22 -1.38 15.29
C ALA A 86 11.35 -0.17 15.67
N PHE A 87 10.43 0.27 14.80
CA PHE A 87 9.47 1.33 15.06
C PHE A 87 8.08 0.82 15.52
N GLY A 88 7.90 -0.50 15.63
CA GLY A 88 6.68 -1.12 16.15
C GLY A 88 5.58 -1.42 15.14
N PHE A 89 5.85 -1.23 13.83
CA PHE A 89 4.93 -1.73 12.80
C PHE A 89 5.05 -3.25 12.69
N GLU A 90 3.91 -3.94 12.69
CA GLU A 90 3.85 -5.35 12.31
C GLU A 90 3.57 -5.45 10.81
N TYR A 91 4.55 -5.90 10.04
CA TYR A 91 4.40 -6.11 8.61
C TYR A 91 3.69 -7.45 8.41
N ASP A 92 2.67 -7.47 7.57
CA ASP A 92 1.78 -8.62 7.41
C ASP A 92 2.43 -9.79 6.65
N SER A 93 3.12 -9.51 5.54
CA SER A 93 3.79 -10.51 4.71
C SER A 93 4.80 -9.89 3.73
N GLY A 94 5.74 -10.70 3.22
CA GLY A 94 6.70 -10.27 2.22
C GLY A 94 7.57 -11.40 1.69
N ASP A 95 8.04 -11.27 0.44
CA ASP A 95 9.00 -12.19 -0.20
C ASP A 95 9.98 -11.39 -1.09
N TYR A 96 10.82 -10.59 -0.42
CA TYR A 96 11.63 -9.56 -1.07
C TYR A 96 12.75 -10.16 -1.93
N HIS A 97 13.40 -11.23 -1.49
CA HIS A 97 14.44 -11.91 -2.26
C HIS A 97 13.90 -12.44 -3.58
N THR A 98 12.72 -13.07 -3.58
CA THR A 98 12.10 -13.60 -4.80
C THR A 98 11.77 -12.48 -5.79
N ALA A 99 11.17 -11.40 -5.29
CA ALA A 99 10.83 -10.23 -6.12
C ALA A 99 12.08 -9.55 -6.68
N LEU A 100 13.11 -9.32 -5.86
CA LEU A 100 14.37 -8.73 -6.30
C LEU A 100 15.01 -9.59 -7.40
N LYS A 101 15.15 -10.90 -7.17
CA LYS A 101 15.72 -11.82 -8.17
C LYS A 101 14.97 -11.72 -9.50
N LYS A 102 13.64 -11.75 -9.47
CA LYS A 102 12.81 -11.65 -10.68
C LYS A 102 13.07 -10.37 -11.46
N VAL A 103 13.21 -9.23 -10.79
CA VAL A 103 13.51 -7.95 -11.43
C VAL A 103 14.93 -7.95 -12.01
N LEU A 104 15.93 -8.38 -11.24
CA LEU A 104 17.33 -8.38 -11.69
C LEU A 104 17.55 -9.30 -12.90
N ASP A 105 16.90 -10.46 -12.92
CA ASP A 105 16.94 -11.39 -14.05
C ASP A 105 16.27 -10.79 -15.29
N ALA A 106 15.10 -10.16 -15.14
CA ALA A 106 14.32 -9.62 -16.26
C ALA A 106 15.02 -8.48 -17.01
N VAL A 107 15.90 -7.73 -16.34
CA VAL A 107 16.63 -6.60 -16.93
C VAL A 107 18.09 -6.92 -17.25
N ASP A 108 18.53 -8.18 -17.05
CA ASP A 108 19.94 -8.59 -17.07
C ASP A 108 20.84 -7.60 -16.29
N TYR A 109 20.60 -7.51 -14.98
CA TYR A 109 21.30 -6.55 -14.12
C TYR A 109 22.84 -6.66 -14.21
N LYS A 110 23.37 -7.88 -14.39
CA LYS A 110 24.80 -8.09 -14.56
C LYS A 110 25.30 -7.49 -15.89
N GLY A 111 24.57 -7.71 -16.98
CA GLY A 111 24.81 -7.05 -18.26
C GLY A 111 24.80 -5.52 -18.14
N LEU A 112 23.79 -4.94 -17.48
CA LEU A 112 23.70 -3.50 -17.24
C LEU A 112 24.90 -2.96 -16.44
N ARG A 113 25.37 -3.70 -15.43
CA ARG A 113 26.57 -3.34 -14.67
C ARG A 113 27.84 -3.38 -15.51
N ALA A 114 27.99 -4.39 -16.38
CA ALA A 114 29.12 -4.49 -17.30
C ALA A 114 29.13 -3.33 -18.31
N GLU A 115 27.97 -2.99 -18.90
CA GLU A 115 27.82 -1.85 -19.80
C GLU A 115 28.19 -0.53 -19.11
N GLN A 116 27.68 -0.32 -17.88
CA GLN A 116 28.01 0.86 -17.08
C GLN A 116 29.52 0.97 -16.79
N ALA A 117 30.18 -0.15 -16.51
CA ALA A 117 31.62 -0.18 -16.27
C ALA A 117 32.41 0.19 -17.53
N ALA A 118 32.06 -0.36 -18.69
CA ALA A 118 32.69 -0.05 -19.97
C ALA A 118 32.56 1.45 -20.32
N LYS A 119 31.38 2.04 -20.15
CA LYS A 119 31.15 3.48 -20.38
C LYS A 119 31.96 4.38 -19.43
N ARG A 120 32.14 3.97 -18.18
CA ARG A 120 32.96 4.74 -17.21
C ARG A 120 34.45 4.63 -17.46
N ALA A 121 34.90 3.53 -18.05
CA ALA A 121 36.31 3.32 -18.39
C ALA A 121 36.75 4.18 -19.59
N ASP A 122 35.82 4.59 -20.45
CA ASP A 122 36.09 5.50 -21.57
C ASP A 122 35.85 6.97 -21.18
N PRO A 123 36.90 7.79 -20.99
CA PRO A 123 36.74 9.20 -20.66
C PRO A 123 36.14 10.04 -21.80
N LYS A 124 36.04 9.49 -23.02
CA LYS A 124 35.41 10.15 -24.18
C LYS A 124 33.93 9.84 -24.31
N SER A 125 33.38 8.96 -23.47
CA SER A 125 31.96 8.62 -23.51
C SER A 125 31.11 9.89 -23.29
N PRO A 126 30.27 10.30 -24.25
CA PRO A 126 29.56 11.58 -24.19
C PRO A 126 28.35 11.57 -23.23
N THR A 127 28.04 10.40 -22.65
CA THR A 127 26.88 10.20 -21.79
C THR A 127 27.27 9.39 -20.55
N LEU A 128 26.53 9.61 -19.45
CA LEU A 128 26.65 8.82 -18.23
C LEU A 128 25.52 7.80 -18.15
N MET A 129 25.85 6.56 -17.76
CA MET A 129 24.86 5.52 -17.50
C MET A 129 24.56 5.43 -15.99
N GLY A 130 23.31 5.73 -15.61
CA GLY A 130 22.80 5.55 -14.26
C GLY A 130 21.97 4.29 -14.14
N ILE A 131 22.13 3.55 -13.04
CA ILE A 131 21.28 2.40 -12.69
C ILE A 131 20.71 2.68 -11.30
N GLY A 132 19.40 2.94 -11.25
CA GLY A 132 18.65 3.12 -10.02
C GLY A 132 17.92 1.83 -9.64
N LEU A 133 17.99 1.46 -8.37
CA LEU A 133 17.28 0.32 -7.81
C LEU A 133 16.65 0.74 -6.49
N VAL A 134 15.37 0.43 -6.30
CA VAL A 134 14.63 0.67 -5.06
C VAL A 134 13.88 -0.60 -4.70
N THR A 135 13.94 -0.99 -3.43
CA THR A 135 13.20 -2.13 -2.88
C THR A 135 12.46 -1.68 -1.62
N PHE A 136 11.19 -1.35 -1.76
CA PHE A 136 10.44 -0.65 -0.73
C PHE A 136 9.30 -1.49 -0.17
N THR A 137 8.92 -1.15 1.07
CA THR A 137 7.73 -1.65 1.76
C THR A 137 6.78 -0.48 1.98
N GLU A 138 5.50 -0.68 1.68
CA GLU A 138 4.43 0.29 1.95
C GLU A 138 3.67 -0.09 3.23
N VAL A 139 3.06 0.90 3.88
CA VAL A 139 2.04 0.79 4.90
C VAL A 139 0.79 1.58 4.48
N VAL A 140 -0.21 0.86 3.96
CA VAL A 140 -1.49 1.42 3.50
C VAL A 140 -2.65 0.90 4.33
N GLY A 141 -3.86 1.38 4.07
CA GLY A 141 -5.03 0.86 4.79
C GLY A 141 -5.15 1.40 6.22
N ALA A 142 -4.83 2.69 6.41
CA ALA A 142 -5.02 3.36 7.69
C ALA A 142 -6.44 3.10 8.24
N GLY A 143 -6.50 2.34 9.34
CA GLY A 143 -7.69 1.57 9.71
C GLY A 143 -7.89 1.32 11.21
N PRO A 144 -6.90 0.78 11.96
CA PRO A 144 -7.13 0.37 13.35
C PRO A 144 -7.56 1.53 14.25
N SER A 145 -8.83 1.58 14.66
CA SER A 145 -9.44 2.71 15.38
C SER A 145 -8.76 3.06 16.71
N LYS A 146 -8.08 2.08 17.32
CA LYS A 146 -7.24 2.30 18.52
C LYS A 146 -6.14 3.34 18.29
N MET A 147 -5.59 3.43 17.09
CA MET A 147 -4.44 4.30 16.75
C MET A 147 -4.70 5.27 15.59
N CYS A 148 -5.74 5.02 14.79
CA CYS A 148 -6.05 5.75 13.57
C CYS A 148 -7.46 6.35 13.62
N ASP A 149 -7.51 7.68 13.66
CA ASP A 149 -8.74 8.46 13.56
C ASP A 149 -8.54 9.70 12.65
N ILE A 150 -9.66 10.23 12.14
CA ILE A 150 -9.74 11.57 11.56
C ILE A 150 -10.73 12.36 12.42
N LEU A 151 -10.21 13.36 13.15
CA LEU A 151 -11.01 14.23 14.02
C LEU A 151 -11.89 13.45 15.01
N GLY A 152 -11.35 12.37 15.60
CA GLY A 152 -12.06 11.53 16.56
C GLY A 152 -12.90 10.40 15.95
N VAL A 153 -13.11 10.38 14.63
CA VAL A 153 -13.78 9.27 13.95
C VAL A 153 -12.75 8.19 13.62
N GLY A 154 -12.91 6.99 14.17
CA GLY A 154 -12.03 5.85 13.88
C GLY A 154 -11.97 5.57 12.37
N MET A 155 -10.80 5.21 11.85
CA MET A 155 -10.56 5.10 10.41
C MET A 155 -11.15 3.82 9.76
N PHE A 156 -12.38 3.44 10.12
CA PHE A 156 -13.10 2.34 9.47
C PHE A 156 -13.59 2.73 8.07
N ASP A 157 -14.14 1.76 7.35
CA ASP A 157 -14.97 2.01 6.18
C ASP A 157 -16.12 1.00 6.15
N SER A 158 -17.05 1.14 5.22
CA SER A 158 -18.30 0.39 5.24
C SER A 158 -18.78 0.02 3.84
N CYS A 159 -19.67 -0.98 3.81
CA CYS A 159 -20.33 -1.45 2.61
C CYS A 159 -21.77 -1.87 2.94
N GLU A 160 -22.71 -1.44 2.11
CA GLU A 160 -24.08 -1.95 2.06
C GLU A 160 -24.27 -2.66 0.71
N ILE A 161 -24.82 -3.88 0.73
CA ILE A 161 -25.15 -4.65 -0.47
C ILE A 161 -26.62 -5.07 -0.39
N ARG A 162 -27.38 -4.86 -1.47
CA ARG A 162 -28.78 -5.25 -1.58
C ARG A 162 -29.01 -6.01 -2.86
N ILE A 163 -29.53 -7.23 -2.73
CA ILE A 163 -29.91 -8.08 -3.86
C ILE A 163 -31.38 -7.83 -4.19
N HIS A 164 -31.68 -7.63 -5.47
CA HIS A 164 -33.04 -7.47 -5.99
C HIS A 164 -33.70 -8.83 -6.21
N PRO A 165 -35.05 -8.90 -6.27
CA PRO A 165 -35.76 -10.17 -6.48
C PRO A 165 -35.32 -10.95 -7.74
N THR A 166 -34.87 -10.25 -8.78
CA THR A 166 -34.41 -10.84 -10.05
C THR A 166 -32.93 -11.22 -10.06
N GLY A 167 -32.21 -11.06 -8.95
CA GLY A 167 -30.82 -11.49 -8.78
C GLY A 167 -29.73 -10.46 -9.13
N SER A 168 -30.09 -9.29 -9.69
CA SER A 168 -29.17 -8.15 -9.78
C SER A 168 -28.95 -7.49 -8.42
N ALA A 169 -27.96 -6.61 -8.29
CA ALA A 169 -27.63 -5.98 -7.01
C ALA A 169 -27.26 -4.50 -7.14
N ILE A 170 -27.44 -3.79 -6.03
CA ILE A 170 -26.84 -2.48 -5.80
C ILE A 170 -25.96 -2.54 -4.55
N ALA A 171 -24.79 -1.92 -4.62
CA ALA A 171 -23.84 -1.83 -3.52
C ALA A 171 -23.32 -0.40 -3.36
N ARG A 172 -23.19 0.04 -2.10
CA ARG A 172 -22.66 1.36 -1.75
C ARG A 172 -21.57 1.24 -0.72
N MET A 173 -20.53 2.06 -0.86
CA MET A 173 -19.39 2.09 0.05
C MET A 173 -19.19 3.48 0.62
N GLY A 174 -18.55 3.55 1.79
CA GLY A 174 -18.14 4.81 2.41
C GLY A 174 -16.85 5.42 1.84
N THR A 175 -16.25 4.75 0.83
CA THR A 175 -15.19 5.30 -0.01
C THR A 175 -15.74 6.20 -1.12
N ILE A 176 -14.82 6.81 -1.89
CA ILE A 176 -15.15 7.51 -3.12
C ILE A 176 -14.04 7.30 -4.15
N THR A 177 -14.38 7.04 -5.40
CA THR A 177 -13.42 6.96 -6.52
C THR A 177 -13.03 8.34 -7.06
N GLN A 178 -11.80 8.46 -7.56
CA GLN A 178 -11.28 9.58 -8.36
C GLN A 178 -10.68 9.07 -9.69
N GLY A 179 -11.03 7.87 -10.12
CA GLY A 179 -10.55 7.27 -11.39
C GLY A 179 -9.83 5.91 -11.25
N GLN A 180 -9.67 5.38 -10.04
CA GLN A 180 -9.02 4.09 -9.78
C GLN A 180 -9.93 2.86 -10.06
N GLY A 181 -11.14 3.08 -10.55
CA GLY A 181 -12.02 2.00 -11.02
C GLY A 181 -12.76 1.23 -9.92
N HIS A 182 -13.17 1.88 -8.83
CA HIS A 182 -13.95 1.23 -7.77
C HIS A 182 -15.25 0.59 -8.28
N GLN A 183 -15.98 1.26 -9.17
CA GLN A 183 -17.24 0.75 -9.73
C GLN A 183 -17.06 -0.62 -10.41
N THR A 184 -15.90 -0.85 -11.03
CA THR A 184 -15.54 -2.15 -11.61
C THR A 184 -15.03 -3.12 -10.56
N THR A 185 -14.02 -2.72 -9.79
CA THR A 185 -13.28 -3.65 -8.92
C THR A 185 -14.08 -4.10 -7.70
N TYR A 186 -14.93 -3.24 -7.14
CA TYR A 186 -15.82 -3.63 -6.04
C TYR A 186 -16.91 -4.59 -6.51
N ALA A 187 -17.47 -4.39 -7.70
CA ALA A 187 -18.41 -5.33 -8.30
C ALA A 187 -17.77 -6.72 -8.49
N GLN A 188 -16.48 -6.79 -8.87
CA GLN A 188 -15.76 -8.06 -9.01
C GLN A 188 -15.57 -8.81 -7.68
N ILE A 189 -15.33 -8.09 -6.57
CA ILE A 189 -15.27 -8.71 -5.23
C ILE A 189 -16.62 -9.34 -4.88
N ILE A 190 -17.71 -8.57 -5.04
CA ILE A 190 -19.07 -9.05 -4.74
C ILE A 190 -19.46 -10.22 -5.63
N ALA A 191 -19.12 -10.14 -6.92
CA ALA A 191 -19.39 -11.18 -7.90
C ALA A 191 -18.82 -12.53 -7.49
N THR A 192 -17.56 -12.53 -7.05
CA THR A 192 -16.88 -13.76 -6.60
C THR A 192 -17.50 -14.30 -5.31
N GLU A 193 -17.85 -13.44 -4.36
CA GLU A 193 -18.42 -13.86 -3.06
C GLU A 193 -19.87 -14.36 -3.17
N LEU A 194 -20.65 -13.90 -4.17
CA LEU A 194 -22.09 -14.19 -4.28
C LEU A 194 -22.49 -14.99 -5.53
N GLY A 195 -21.60 -15.17 -6.50
CA GLY A 195 -21.92 -15.84 -7.77
C GLY A 195 -22.84 -15.02 -8.70
N ILE A 196 -22.90 -13.70 -8.53
CA ILE A 196 -23.66 -12.77 -9.39
C ILE A 196 -22.69 -12.15 -10.41
N PRO A 197 -22.99 -12.10 -11.72
CA PRO A 197 -22.12 -11.43 -12.69
C PRO A 197 -21.87 -9.97 -12.33
N SER A 198 -20.62 -9.52 -12.41
CA SER A 198 -20.23 -8.16 -12.00
C SER A 198 -20.98 -7.06 -12.76
N GLU A 199 -21.39 -7.34 -13.99
CA GLU A 199 -22.05 -6.40 -14.91
C GLU A 199 -23.43 -5.96 -14.40
N VAL A 200 -24.07 -6.78 -13.55
CA VAL A 200 -25.40 -6.50 -12.96
C VAL A 200 -25.31 -6.11 -11.48
N ILE A 201 -24.12 -5.81 -10.99
CA ILE A 201 -23.86 -5.27 -9.65
C ILE A 201 -23.52 -3.79 -9.80
N GLN A 202 -24.51 -2.92 -9.57
CA GLN A 202 -24.31 -1.48 -9.63
C GLN A 202 -23.62 -0.99 -8.36
N VAL A 203 -22.53 -0.23 -8.52
CA VAL A 203 -21.73 0.30 -7.42
C VAL A 203 -21.81 1.82 -7.40
N GLU A 204 -22.16 2.39 -6.25
CA GLU A 204 -22.24 3.84 -6.01
C GLU A 204 -21.43 4.27 -4.78
N GLU A 205 -20.97 5.52 -4.79
CA GLU A 205 -20.13 6.13 -3.77
C GLU A 205 -20.38 7.66 -3.73
N GLY A 206 -20.02 8.32 -2.63
CA GLY A 206 -19.86 9.78 -2.58
C GLY A 206 -21.10 10.61 -2.23
N ASP A 207 -22.31 10.08 -2.37
CA ASP A 207 -23.53 10.74 -1.88
C ASP A 207 -23.78 10.35 -0.42
N THR A 208 -23.60 11.30 0.50
CA THR A 208 -23.75 11.09 1.95
C THR A 208 -25.20 10.85 2.39
N SER A 209 -26.19 11.10 1.52
CA SER A 209 -27.59 10.78 1.77
C SER A 209 -27.91 9.31 1.52
N THR A 210 -27.11 8.62 0.69
CA THR A 210 -27.40 7.25 0.22
C THR A 210 -26.32 6.24 0.56
N ALA A 211 -25.05 6.63 0.57
CA ALA A 211 -23.93 5.75 0.90
C ALA A 211 -23.79 5.54 2.41
N PRO A 212 -23.36 4.35 2.88
CA PRO A 212 -23.06 4.15 4.28
C PRO A 212 -21.84 4.99 4.68
N TYR A 213 -21.75 5.35 5.97
CA TYR A 213 -20.68 6.22 6.45
C TYR A 213 -19.30 5.58 6.27
N GLY A 214 -18.35 6.33 5.70
CA GLY A 214 -16.95 5.93 5.65
C GLY A 214 -16.03 7.13 5.63
N LEU A 215 -14.74 6.86 5.50
CA LEU A 215 -13.68 7.86 5.67
C LEU A 215 -13.12 8.32 4.33
N GLY A 216 -13.73 7.91 3.22
CA GLY A 216 -13.29 8.25 1.87
C GLY A 216 -12.03 7.51 1.43
N THR A 217 -11.48 7.96 0.30
CA THR A 217 -10.31 7.34 -0.34
C THR A 217 -9.09 8.25 -0.29
N TYR A 218 -8.04 7.76 0.35
CA TYR A 218 -6.67 8.29 0.36
C TYR A 218 -5.75 7.23 0.99
N GLY A 219 -4.43 7.41 0.90
CA GLY A 219 -3.46 6.47 1.51
C GLY A 219 -3.71 5.01 1.14
N SER A 220 -4.15 4.80 -0.11
CA SER A 220 -4.47 3.49 -0.70
C SER A 220 -5.34 2.60 0.19
N ARG A 221 -6.26 3.20 0.97
CA ARG A 221 -7.04 2.47 1.99
C ARG A 221 -8.27 1.76 1.49
N SER A 222 -8.71 2.04 0.26
CA SER A 222 -9.97 1.55 -0.30
C SER A 222 -10.04 0.03 -0.34
N THR A 223 -9.06 -0.64 -0.97
CA THR A 223 -9.02 -2.11 -0.98
C THR A 223 -8.81 -2.70 0.42
N PRO A 224 -7.83 -2.25 1.24
CA PRO A 224 -7.63 -2.81 2.57
C PRO A 224 -8.86 -2.72 3.49
N VAL A 225 -9.57 -1.58 3.50
CA VAL A 225 -10.64 -1.33 4.48
C VAL A 225 -12.02 -1.57 3.87
N ALA A 226 -12.37 -0.87 2.79
CA ALA A 226 -13.68 -1.06 2.14
C ALA A 226 -13.76 -2.39 1.39
N GLY A 227 -12.68 -2.85 0.74
CA GLY A 227 -12.63 -4.19 0.12
C GLY A 227 -12.90 -5.31 1.13
N ALA A 228 -12.35 -5.21 2.35
CA ALA A 228 -12.67 -6.12 3.43
C ALA A 228 -14.14 -6.00 3.87
N ALA A 229 -14.67 -4.78 4.02
CA ALA A 229 -16.08 -4.56 4.36
C ALA A 229 -17.03 -5.14 3.30
N ILE A 230 -16.70 -5.00 2.01
CA ILE A 230 -17.44 -5.57 0.87
C ILE A 230 -17.49 -7.09 0.99
N ALA A 231 -16.33 -7.75 1.14
CA ALA A 231 -16.28 -9.20 1.26
C ALA A 231 -17.08 -9.69 2.48
N LEU A 232 -16.96 -9.02 3.63
CA LEU A 232 -17.70 -9.40 4.85
C LEU A 232 -19.22 -9.17 4.72
N ALA A 233 -19.65 -8.07 4.08
CA ALA A 233 -21.06 -7.82 3.81
C ALA A 233 -21.65 -8.88 2.86
N ALA A 234 -20.91 -9.22 1.80
CA ALA A 234 -21.28 -10.28 0.87
C ALA A 234 -21.37 -11.63 1.59
N ARG A 235 -20.40 -11.99 2.43
CA ARG A 235 -20.43 -13.25 3.21
C ARG A 235 -21.61 -13.36 4.16
N LYS A 236 -22.12 -12.24 4.70
CA LYS A 236 -23.37 -12.24 5.48
C LYS A 236 -24.58 -12.60 4.61
N ILE A 237 -24.65 -12.07 3.39
CA ILE A 237 -25.70 -12.44 2.41
C ILE A 237 -25.57 -13.92 2.04
N HIS A 238 -24.36 -14.38 1.69
CA HIS A 238 -24.09 -15.76 1.35
C HIS A 238 -24.50 -16.74 2.47
N ALA A 239 -24.19 -16.43 3.73
CA ALA A 239 -24.60 -17.25 4.87
C ALA A 239 -26.14 -17.36 4.99
N LYS A 240 -26.88 -16.27 4.75
CA LYS A 240 -28.35 -16.29 4.72
C LYS A 240 -28.88 -17.06 3.51
N ALA A 241 -28.29 -16.87 2.33
CA ALA A 241 -28.65 -17.58 1.11
C ALA A 241 -28.48 -19.10 1.27
N ARG A 242 -27.37 -19.56 1.87
CA ARG A 242 -27.15 -20.98 2.21
C ARG A 242 -28.27 -21.53 3.09
N LYS A 243 -28.73 -20.77 4.08
CA LYS A 243 -29.83 -21.20 4.96
C LYS A 243 -31.16 -21.32 4.21
N ILE A 244 -31.44 -20.42 3.28
CA ILE A 244 -32.63 -20.47 2.42
C ILE A 244 -32.54 -21.66 1.45
N ALA A 245 -31.37 -21.89 0.85
CA ALA A 245 -31.15 -23.01 -0.05
C ALA A 245 -31.35 -24.37 0.65
N ALA A 246 -30.97 -24.49 1.94
CA ALA A 246 -31.18 -25.70 2.73
C ALA A 246 -32.64 -25.94 3.17
N HIS A 247 -33.53 -24.95 2.99
CA HIS A 247 -34.96 -25.10 3.27
C HIS A 247 -35.74 -25.71 2.10
N LEU A 248 -35.20 -25.58 0.88
CA LEU A 248 -35.74 -26.16 -0.35
C LEU A 248 -35.27 -27.62 -0.50
#